data_AF-A0AAN5Z7T9-F1
#
_entry.id   AF-A0AAN5Z7T9-F1
#
_cell.length_a   1.000
_cell.length_b   1.000
_cell.length_c   1.000
_cell.angle_alpha   90.00
_cell.angle_beta   90.00
_cell.angle_gamma   90.00
#
_symmetry.space_group_name_H-M   'P 1'
#
loop_
_entity.id
_entity.type
_entity.pdbx_description
1 polymer ?
#
loop_
_entity_poly.entity_id
_entity_poly.type
_entity_poly.pdbx_seq_one_letter_code
_entity_poly.pdbx_strand_id
1 'polypeptide(L)'
;MDFATVFDDPWSKKPIPLGDAATQHLQLIEIFMKIITNLGDDNGYISDETLAYSEWRYIVYVRMIELRGYSPSDIPPPWDVALIMYLHMLSPSRFHHYIYDNRSTVLDGIFGLRHRHFPMTKLLSGEWYPRQSRKHWSESNAPNRAACPGPNLPYQLWSSPPWEPKRASKVVSSVLGRDASQSPSSKSRWTTPTNTKAPGKSKNQESRVVIMHEWLRCRTAVPEQGFKIWGIEAYTSIRTQRVEERCRNQSQHEQFNATCGLRPWPVLQDLRAELEQQISFWKVMVHAKNTLPGFVDTLNGHMKDYKNYMGLVGHVLWRKGKYGRYESKLDPNNQLVSGSDCQPTTKRVGPRFTRLIPPTLQIDLLWHTHRLYPAHYWMFCCEQANWVVEPEPTLGAGAGDVLLKYTKEEWTQRYLEGTVRGTSVGQWFTEYIPCAAKLAPPDVGRTNLSSIVNGVNAVRQRRVIQRTGRNDDVSGGGGAGFSGGDGGCGGDGGGGGE
;
A
#
# COMPACT_ATOMS: atom_id res chain seq x y z
N MET A 1 1.60 -22.03 3.64
CA MET A 1 1.58 -21.34 2.33
C MET A 1 3.04 -21.32 1.89
N ASP A 2 3.35 -21.73 0.67
CA ASP A 2 4.75 -21.73 0.20
C ASP A 2 5.24 -20.28 0.02
N PHE A 3 6.32 -19.89 0.68
CA PHE A 3 6.89 -18.54 0.61
C PHE A 3 7.31 -18.15 -0.81
N ALA A 4 7.52 -19.16 -1.68
CA ALA A 4 7.82 -18.94 -3.09
C ALA A 4 6.60 -18.48 -3.89
N THR A 5 5.41 -18.36 -3.28
CA THR A 5 4.18 -17.97 -3.96
C THR A 5 3.43 -16.85 -3.24
N VAL A 6 2.79 -15.99 -4.02
CA VAL A 6 1.90 -14.91 -3.60
C VAL A 6 0.57 -15.01 -4.35
N PHE A 7 -0.42 -14.17 -4.01
CA PHE A 7 -1.61 -13.97 -4.81
C PHE A 7 -2.08 -12.52 -4.72
N ASP A 8 -2.63 -12.00 -5.82
CA ASP A 8 -3.16 -10.62 -5.89
C ASP A 8 -4.65 -10.59 -5.52
N ASP A 9 -5.36 -11.67 -5.85
CA ASP A 9 -6.79 -11.79 -5.62
C ASP A 9 -7.04 -12.67 -4.38
N PRO A 10 -7.50 -12.08 -3.26
CA PRO A 10 -7.78 -12.82 -2.02
C PRO A 10 -8.89 -13.86 -2.17
N TRP A 11 -9.68 -13.77 -3.23
CA TRP A 11 -10.88 -14.58 -3.42
C TRP A 11 -10.60 -15.85 -4.21
N SER A 12 -9.96 -15.73 -5.38
CA SER A 12 -9.49 -16.90 -6.12
C SER A 12 -8.28 -17.54 -5.47
N LYS A 13 -7.45 -16.76 -4.76
CA LYS A 13 -6.17 -17.19 -4.16
C LYS A 13 -5.29 -17.93 -5.16
N LYS A 14 -5.36 -17.55 -6.44
CA LYS A 14 -4.57 -18.16 -7.50
C LYS A 14 -3.08 -17.88 -7.20
N PRO A 15 -2.27 -18.92 -6.92
CA PRO A 15 -0.88 -18.72 -6.57
C PRO A 15 -0.08 -18.22 -7.79
N ILE A 16 0.84 -17.31 -7.53
CA ILE A 16 1.78 -16.72 -8.48
C ILE A 16 3.17 -16.91 -7.87
N PRO A 17 4.12 -17.59 -8.54
CA PRO A 17 5.49 -17.64 -8.08
C PRO A 17 6.06 -16.23 -7.87
N LEU A 18 6.79 -15.99 -6.78
CA LEU A 18 7.27 -14.64 -6.45
C LEU A 18 8.24 -14.10 -7.52
N GLY A 19 9.04 -14.94 -8.17
CA GLY A 19 9.88 -14.52 -9.30
C GLY A 19 9.06 -14.11 -10.54
N ASP A 20 7.93 -14.77 -10.78
CA ASP A 20 7.00 -14.39 -11.85
C ASP A 20 6.29 -13.07 -11.49
N ALA A 21 5.92 -12.89 -10.23
CA ALA A 21 5.41 -11.60 -9.72
C ALA A 21 6.46 -10.49 -9.84
N ALA A 22 7.74 -10.79 -9.64
CA ALA A 22 8.84 -9.83 -9.81
C ALA A 22 9.04 -9.47 -11.29
N THR A 23 8.82 -10.43 -12.20
CA THR A 23 8.80 -10.17 -13.64
C THR A 23 7.66 -9.24 -14.02
N GLN A 24 6.46 -9.47 -13.49
CA GLN A 24 5.32 -8.55 -13.65
C GLN A 24 5.62 -7.17 -13.04
N HIS A 25 6.32 -7.14 -11.91
CA HIS A 25 6.71 -5.89 -11.26
C HIS A 25 7.62 -5.04 -12.17
N LEU A 26 8.56 -5.64 -12.90
CA LEU A 26 9.35 -4.91 -13.90
C LEU A 26 8.48 -4.29 -15.02
N GLN A 27 7.43 -4.98 -15.47
CA GLN A 27 6.49 -4.44 -16.45
C GLN A 27 5.69 -3.27 -15.86
N LEU A 28 5.26 -3.39 -14.60
CA LEU A 28 4.58 -2.33 -13.88
C LEU A 28 5.47 -1.08 -13.73
N ILE A 29 6.75 -1.27 -13.40
CA ILE A 29 7.75 -0.20 -13.29
C ILE A 29 7.86 0.57 -14.60
N GLU A 30 7.92 -0.11 -15.75
CA GLU A 30 7.98 0.54 -17.06
C GLU A 30 6.73 1.38 -17.34
N ILE A 31 5.56 0.92 -16.93
CA ILE A 31 4.30 1.68 -17.02
C ILE A 31 4.33 2.90 -16.10
N PHE A 32 4.77 2.76 -14.85
CA PHE A 32 4.91 3.87 -13.92
C PHE A 32 5.89 4.93 -14.41
N MET A 33 7.04 4.52 -14.97
CA MET A 33 7.99 5.46 -15.58
C MET A 33 7.33 6.28 -16.69
N LYS A 34 6.52 5.66 -17.56
CA LYS A 34 5.76 6.39 -18.59
C LYS A 34 4.69 7.31 -17.99
N ILE A 35 4.01 6.90 -16.92
CA ILE A 35 3.03 7.73 -16.21
C ILE A 35 3.71 8.97 -15.61
N ILE A 36 4.86 8.81 -14.96
CA ILE A 36 5.62 9.91 -14.36
C ILE A 36 5.98 10.97 -15.40
N THR A 37 6.43 10.57 -16.59
CA THR A 37 6.69 11.50 -17.70
C THR A 37 5.46 12.31 -18.11
N ASN A 38 4.25 11.76 -17.93
CA ASN A 38 3.00 12.45 -18.27
C ASN A 38 2.36 13.20 -17.08
N LEU A 39 2.78 12.91 -15.84
CA LEU A 39 2.41 13.66 -14.65
C LEU A 39 3.29 14.89 -14.43
N GLY A 40 4.55 14.82 -14.89
CA GLY A 40 5.51 15.91 -14.80
C GLY A 40 5.23 17.05 -15.79
N ASP A 41 5.92 18.17 -15.56
CA ASP A 41 6.08 19.23 -16.54
C ASP A 41 7.12 18.86 -17.62
N ASP A 42 7.42 19.78 -18.54
CA ASP A 42 8.37 19.57 -19.63
C ASP A 42 9.80 19.26 -19.14
N ASN A 43 10.11 19.57 -17.88
CA ASN A 43 11.40 19.24 -17.22
C ASN A 43 11.35 17.90 -16.48
N GLY A 44 10.20 17.18 -16.55
CA GLY A 44 9.97 15.94 -15.83
C GLY A 44 9.70 16.12 -14.33
N TYR A 45 9.47 17.35 -13.86
CA TYR A 45 9.17 17.64 -12.47
C TYR A 45 7.67 17.52 -12.19
N ILE A 46 7.30 16.71 -11.19
CA ILE A 46 5.91 16.61 -10.73
C ILE A 46 5.65 17.71 -9.72
N SER A 47 4.69 18.59 -10.02
CA SER A 47 4.30 19.68 -9.12
C SER A 47 3.70 19.16 -7.80
N ASP A 48 3.89 19.92 -6.71
CA ASP A 48 3.28 19.61 -5.41
C ASP A 48 1.76 19.45 -5.50
N GLU A 49 1.09 20.28 -6.32
CA GLU A 49 -0.36 20.18 -6.51
C GLU A 49 -0.79 18.88 -7.19
N THR A 50 0.00 18.39 -8.16
CA THR A 50 -0.27 17.14 -8.86
C THR A 50 -0.07 15.94 -7.93
N LEU A 51 0.98 15.99 -7.11
CA LEU A 51 1.25 14.96 -6.12
C LEU A 51 0.18 14.95 -5.02
N ALA A 52 -0.20 16.12 -4.49
CA ALA A 52 -1.26 16.26 -3.49
C ALA A 52 -2.63 15.82 -4.04
N TYR A 53 -2.92 16.08 -5.32
CA TYR A 53 -4.15 15.62 -5.96
C TYR A 53 -4.19 14.08 -6.10
N SER A 54 -3.07 13.46 -6.45
CA SER A 54 -2.94 12.00 -6.55
C SER A 54 -3.05 11.34 -5.17
N GLU A 55 -2.41 11.93 -4.15
CA GLU A 55 -2.56 11.51 -2.74
C GLU A 55 -4.03 11.58 -2.29
N TRP A 56 -4.72 12.68 -2.60
CA TRP A 56 -6.13 12.84 -2.25
C TRP A 56 -7.02 11.79 -2.93
N ARG A 57 -6.80 11.54 -4.23
CA ARG A 57 -7.52 10.48 -4.96
C ARG A 57 -7.26 9.10 -4.37
N TYR A 58 -6.05 8.84 -3.87
CA TYR A 58 -5.73 7.61 -3.16
C TYR A 58 -6.48 7.46 -1.82
N ILE A 59 -6.56 8.53 -1.02
CA ILE A 59 -7.36 8.54 0.21
C ILE A 59 -8.83 8.20 -0.10
N VAL A 60 -9.40 8.83 -1.14
CA VAL A 60 -10.77 8.57 -1.60
C VAL A 60 -10.95 7.12 -2.07
N TYR A 61 -9.97 6.59 -2.79
CA TYR A 61 -9.99 5.20 -3.26
C TYR A 61 -10.01 4.20 -2.11
N VAL A 62 -9.11 4.34 -1.12
CA VAL A 62 -9.04 3.44 0.03
C VAL A 62 -10.35 3.46 0.81
N ARG A 63 -10.94 4.64 1.01
CA ARG A 63 -12.26 4.79 1.64
C ARG A 63 -13.35 4.05 0.88
N MET A 64 -13.38 4.20 -0.44
CA MET A 64 -14.39 3.55 -1.27
C MET A 64 -14.32 2.03 -1.16
N ILE A 65 -13.12 1.44 -1.28
CA ILE A 65 -12.97 -0.02 -1.19
C ILE A 65 -13.29 -0.53 0.21
N GLU A 66 -12.95 0.22 1.26
CA GLU A 66 -13.27 -0.12 2.65
C GLU A 66 -14.77 -0.09 2.93
N LEU A 67 -15.46 1.03 2.64
CA LEU A 67 -16.90 1.17 2.86
C LEU A 67 -17.73 0.14 2.10
N ARG A 68 -17.23 -0.31 0.94
CA ARG A 68 -17.93 -1.28 0.10
C ARG A 68 -17.49 -2.72 0.32
N GLY A 69 -16.48 -2.95 1.17
CA GLY A 69 -15.91 -4.28 1.38
C GLY A 69 -15.31 -4.91 0.12
N TYR A 70 -14.74 -4.09 -0.77
CA TYR A 70 -14.04 -4.54 -1.96
C TYR A 70 -12.54 -4.68 -1.71
N SER A 71 -11.91 -5.62 -2.40
CA SER A 71 -10.46 -5.66 -2.51
C SER A 71 -9.99 -4.82 -3.73
N PRO A 72 -8.72 -4.41 -3.78
CA PRO A 72 -8.15 -3.79 -4.96
C PRO A 72 -8.24 -4.66 -6.23
N SER A 73 -8.37 -5.98 -6.08
CA SER A 73 -8.60 -6.89 -7.20
C SER A 73 -10.04 -6.87 -7.73
N ASP A 74 -11.03 -6.50 -6.89
CA ASP A 74 -12.42 -6.31 -7.30
C ASP A 74 -12.58 -4.97 -8.06
N ILE A 75 -11.93 -3.91 -7.56
CA ILE A 75 -11.91 -2.59 -8.18
C ILE A 75 -10.47 -2.09 -8.24
N PRO A 76 -9.75 -2.34 -9.34
CA PRO A 76 -8.38 -1.83 -9.51
C PRO A 76 -8.32 -0.31 -9.35
N PRO A 77 -7.26 0.23 -8.72
CA PRO A 77 -7.09 1.67 -8.60
C PRO A 77 -6.84 2.31 -9.97
N PRO A 78 -7.22 3.58 -10.15
CA PRO A 78 -6.70 4.42 -11.23
C PRO A 78 -5.17 4.43 -11.25
N TRP A 79 -4.54 4.75 -12.38
CA TRP A 79 -3.08 4.61 -12.53
C TRP A 79 -2.27 5.55 -11.63
N ASP A 80 -2.72 6.80 -11.45
CA ASP A 80 -2.09 7.74 -10.52
C ASP A 80 -2.30 7.30 -9.06
N VAL A 81 -3.47 6.74 -8.75
CA VAL A 81 -3.77 6.16 -7.43
C VAL A 81 -2.97 4.89 -7.17
N ALA A 82 -2.76 4.07 -8.20
CA ALA A 82 -1.96 2.85 -8.15
C ALA A 82 -0.50 3.19 -7.83
N LEU A 83 0.04 4.27 -8.40
CA LEU A 83 1.36 4.78 -8.07
C LEU A 83 1.47 5.13 -6.57
N ILE A 84 0.53 5.89 -6.03
CA ILE A 84 0.55 6.26 -4.60
C ILE A 84 0.37 5.02 -3.71
N MET A 85 -0.55 4.13 -4.07
CA MET A 85 -0.78 2.87 -3.36
C MET A 85 0.47 1.98 -3.36
N TYR A 86 1.18 1.90 -4.49
CA TYR A 86 2.45 1.19 -4.61
C TYR A 86 3.46 1.73 -3.60
N LEU A 87 3.69 3.06 -3.58
CA LEU A 87 4.62 3.69 -2.64
C LEU A 87 4.25 3.41 -1.18
N HIS A 88 2.95 3.51 -0.86
CA HIS A 88 2.47 3.25 0.49
C HIS A 88 2.70 1.79 0.92
N MET A 89 2.38 0.84 0.05
CA MET A 89 2.53 -0.60 0.31
C MET A 89 3.97 -1.05 0.43
N LEU A 90 4.91 -0.25 -0.10
CA LEU A 90 6.30 -0.53 0.18
C LEU A 90 6.53 -0.50 1.69
N SER A 91 5.96 0.35 2.53
CA SER A 91 6.10 0.17 4.00
C SER A 91 4.89 -0.56 4.61
N PRO A 92 4.94 -1.90 4.84
CA PRO A 92 3.74 -2.65 5.19
C PRO A 92 3.22 -2.31 6.59
N SER A 93 4.08 -1.96 7.55
CA SER A 93 3.65 -1.46 8.87
C SER A 93 2.97 -0.09 8.77
N ARG A 94 3.47 0.85 7.98
CA ARG A 94 2.80 2.14 7.75
C ARG A 94 1.45 1.91 7.07
N PHE A 95 1.44 1.10 6.03
CA PHE A 95 0.21 0.71 5.34
C PHE A 95 -0.79 0.07 6.30
N HIS A 96 -0.33 -0.85 7.16
CA HIS A 96 -1.14 -1.46 8.21
C HIS A 96 -1.69 -0.42 9.20
N HIS A 97 -0.87 0.50 9.71
CA HIS A 97 -1.34 1.53 10.64
C HIS A 97 -2.40 2.43 9.99
N TYR A 98 -2.23 2.76 8.71
CA TYR A 98 -3.19 3.56 7.96
C TYR A 98 -4.56 2.88 7.83
N ILE A 99 -4.58 1.56 7.63
CA ILE A 99 -5.84 0.80 7.44
C ILE A 99 -6.44 0.25 8.74
N TYR A 100 -5.65 0.06 9.82
CA TYR A 100 -6.04 -0.82 10.94
C TYR A 100 -6.11 -0.11 12.30
N ASP A 101 -5.28 0.89 12.58
CA ASP A 101 -5.02 1.35 13.96
C ASP A 101 -6.14 2.24 14.56
N ASN A 102 -7.30 2.30 13.91
CA ASN A 102 -8.40 3.20 14.24
C ASN A 102 -9.48 2.64 15.17
N ARG A 103 -9.22 1.55 15.93
CA ARG A 103 -10.02 1.06 17.09
C ARG A 103 -11.55 1.25 16.98
N SER A 104 -12.14 1.15 15.80
CA SER A 104 -13.59 1.16 15.59
C SER A 104 -13.99 -0.27 15.37
N THR A 105 -14.64 -0.86 16.37
CA THR A 105 -15.03 -2.27 16.44
C THR A 105 -16.05 -2.69 15.37
N VAL A 106 -16.51 -1.79 14.50
CA VAL A 106 -17.70 -2.03 13.68
C VAL A 106 -17.39 -2.39 12.22
N LEU A 107 -16.32 -1.86 11.60
CA LEU A 107 -16.04 -2.10 10.17
C LEU A 107 -14.55 -2.38 9.85
N ASP A 108 -13.63 -1.69 10.52
CA ASP A 108 -12.20 -1.65 10.13
C ASP A 108 -11.46 -2.99 10.40
N GLY A 109 -11.95 -3.79 11.35
CA GLY A 109 -11.43 -5.13 11.63
C GLY A 109 -11.87 -6.21 10.64
N ILE A 110 -12.76 -5.92 9.68
CA ILE A 110 -13.43 -6.94 8.88
C ILE A 110 -12.52 -7.54 7.81
N PHE A 111 -11.82 -6.70 7.06
CA PHE A 111 -10.88 -7.12 6.03
C PHE A 111 -9.48 -6.93 6.59
N GLY A 112 -8.64 -7.96 6.59
CA GLY A 112 -7.22 -7.86 6.96
C GLY A 112 -6.33 -7.46 5.79
N LEU A 113 -5.01 -7.46 6.01
CA LEU A 113 -4.01 -7.21 4.96
C LEU A 113 -4.17 -8.16 3.75
N ARG A 114 -4.68 -9.37 3.97
CA ARG A 114 -4.94 -10.37 2.94
C ARG A 114 -5.81 -9.84 1.82
N HIS A 115 -6.74 -8.93 2.12
CA HIS A 115 -7.67 -8.36 1.16
C HIS A 115 -7.18 -7.04 0.55
N ARG A 116 -5.97 -6.60 0.91
CA ARG A 116 -5.38 -5.33 0.50
C ARG A 116 -4.00 -5.55 -0.10
N HIS A 117 -3.92 -6.44 -1.08
CA HIS A 117 -2.71 -6.62 -1.89
C HIS A 117 -2.72 -5.66 -3.08
N PHE A 118 -1.53 -5.35 -3.59
CA PHE A 118 -1.42 -4.62 -4.84
C PHE A 118 -1.97 -5.47 -6.00
N PRO A 119 -2.94 -4.98 -6.78
CA PRO A 119 -3.61 -5.79 -7.80
C PRO A 119 -2.82 -5.82 -9.12
N MET A 120 -1.56 -6.26 -9.07
CA MET A 120 -0.59 -6.18 -10.16
C MET A 120 -1.08 -6.84 -11.45
N THR A 121 -1.45 -8.12 -11.36
CA THR A 121 -1.98 -8.93 -12.46
C THR A 121 -3.20 -8.26 -13.08
N LYS A 122 -4.09 -7.70 -12.26
CA LYS A 122 -5.30 -7.02 -12.72
C LYS A 122 -5.01 -5.70 -13.43
N LEU A 123 -4.01 -4.94 -12.99
CA LEU A 123 -3.59 -3.71 -13.65
C LEU A 123 -2.90 -3.99 -14.98
N LEU A 124 -2.07 -5.03 -15.06
CA LEU A 124 -1.31 -5.38 -16.27
C LEU A 124 -2.16 -6.08 -17.34
N SER A 125 -3.09 -6.95 -16.94
CA SER A 125 -3.97 -7.69 -17.87
C SER A 125 -5.32 -7.00 -18.12
N GLY A 126 -5.67 -6.01 -17.29
CA GLY A 126 -6.96 -5.35 -17.33
C GLY A 126 -7.08 -4.26 -18.37
N GLU A 127 -8.32 -3.81 -18.60
CA GLU A 127 -8.57 -2.62 -19.40
C GLU A 127 -8.01 -1.37 -18.70
N TRP A 128 -7.45 -0.43 -19.46
CA TRP A 128 -7.02 0.87 -18.93
C TRP A 128 -8.14 1.63 -18.21
N TYR A 129 -9.38 1.45 -18.70
CA TYR A 129 -10.56 2.15 -18.22
C TYR A 129 -11.77 1.22 -18.01
N PRO A 130 -11.73 0.31 -17.01
CA PRO A 130 -12.75 -0.71 -16.82
C PRO A 130 -14.12 -0.10 -16.51
N ARG A 131 -15.15 -0.50 -17.26
CA ARG A 131 -16.51 0.04 -17.12
C ARG A 131 -17.09 -0.16 -15.72
N GLN A 132 -16.87 -1.33 -15.12
CA GLN A 132 -17.39 -1.68 -13.80
C GLN A 132 -16.74 -0.86 -12.69
N SER A 133 -15.40 -0.77 -12.68
CA SER A 133 -14.66 0.06 -11.73
C SER A 133 -15.09 1.52 -11.80
N ARG A 134 -15.25 2.04 -13.03
CA ARG A 134 -15.75 3.40 -13.25
C ARG A 134 -17.15 3.61 -12.68
N LYS A 135 -18.06 2.66 -12.89
CA LYS A 135 -19.43 2.74 -12.36
C LYS A 135 -19.41 2.85 -10.84
N HIS A 136 -18.72 1.94 -10.16
CA HIS A 136 -18.63 1.97 -8.69
C HIS A 136 -17.92 3.21 -8.15
N TRP A 137 -16.88 3.67 -8.83
CA TRP A 137 -16.20 4.93 -8.50
C TRP A 137 -17.17 6.12 -8.61
N SER A 138 -17.89 6.25 -9.73
CA SER A 138 -18.83 7.34 -9.96
C SER A 138 -20.00 7.32 -8.96
N GLU A 139 -20.54 6.15 -8.63
CA GLU A 139 -21.61 6.01 -7.63
C GLU A 139 -21.15 6.44 -6.23
N SER A 140 -19.88 6.19 -5.89
CA SER A 140 -19.30 6.53 -4.59
C SER A 140 -18.78 7.97 -4.51
N ASN A 141 -18.58 8.63 -5.66
CA ASN A 141 -18.09 10.00 -5.77
C ASN A 141 -19.15 11.00 -6.27
N ALA A 142 -20.43 10.62 -6.29
CA ALA A 142 -21.50 11.45 -6.84
C ALA A 142 -21.75 12.72 -6.00
N PRO A 143 -21.79 13.92 -6.62
CA PRO A 143 -21.92 15.19 -5.90
C PRO A 143 -23.32 15.44 -5.31
N ASN A 144 -24.36 14.78 -5.83
CA ASN A 144 -25.77 15.09 -5.49
C ASN A 144 -26.37 14.21 -4.38
N ARG A 145 -25.55 13.49 -3.60
CA ARG A 145 -26.06 12.66 -2.49
C ARG A 145 -26.52 13.57 -1.35
N ALA A 146 -27.82 13.51 -1.03
CA ALA A 146 -28.51 14.38 -0.07
C ALA A 146 -27.90 14.38 1.35
N ALA A 147 -27.24 13.29 1.76
CA ALA A 147 -26.58 13.18 3.06
C ALA A 147 -25.08 13.50 3.05
N CYS A 148 -24.40 13.39 1.89
CA CYS A 148 -22.93 13.54 1.79
C CYS A 148 -22.49 13.68 0.32
N PRO A 149 -22.19 14.91 -0.16
CA PRO A 149 -21.77 15.12 -1.55
C PRO A 149 -20.37 14.54 -1.79
N GLY A 150 -20.21 13.65 -2.78
CA GLY A 150 -18.91 13.10 -3.15
C GLY A 150 -18.01 14.13 -3.86
N PRO A 151 -16.67 13.93 -3.87
CA PRO A 151 -15.71 14.91 -4.40
C PRO A 151 -15.71 15.06 -5.94
N ASN A 152 -16.63 14.41 -6.65
CA ASN A 152 -16.77 14.40 -8.11
C ASN A 152 -15.45 14.17 -8.87
N LEU A 153 -14.63 13.26 -8.37
CA LEU A 153 -13.34 12.95 -8.98
C LEU A 153 -13.54 12.03 -10.20
N PRO A 154 -12.81 12.23 -11.31
CA PRO A 154 -12.82 11.27 -12.41
C PRO A 154 -12.12 9.97 -11.97
N TYR A 155 -12.58 8.83 -12.48
CA TYR A 155 -11.91 7.55 -12.18
C TYR A 155 -10.45 7.56 -12.69
N GLN A 156 -10.20 7.68 -14.00
CA GLN A 156 -8.83 7.86 -14.54
C GLN A 156 -8.58 9.33 -14.92
N LEU A 157 -7.34 9.78 -14.81
CA LEU A 157 -6.89 11.07 -15.35
C LEU A 157 -6.84 11.06 -16.89
N TRP A 158 -6.61 9.89 -17.50
CA TRP A 158 -6.61 9.71 -18.96
C TRP A 158 -7.59 8.61 -19.36
N SER A 159 -8.35 8.85 -20.44
CA SER A 159 -9.29 7.85 -20.98
C SER A 159 -8.61 6.67 -21.68
N SER A 160 -7.35 6.82 -22.05
CA SER A 160 -6.48 5.82 -22.68
C SER A 160 -5.03 6.05 -22.23
N PRO A 161 -4.08 5.12 -22.46
CA PRO A 161 -2.67 5.35 -22.17
C PRO A 161 -2.17 6.62 -22.87
N PRO A 162 -1.55 7.57 -22.15
CA PRO A 162 -1.21 8.88 -22.72
C PRO A 162 -0.05 8.84 -23.73
N TRP A 163 0.74 7.75 -23.75
CA TRP A 163 1.83 7.52 -24.70
C TRP A 163 1.41 6.77 -25.97
N GLU A 164 0.16 6.33 -26.10
CA GLU A 164 -0.31 5.62 -27.30
C GLU A 164 -0.69 6.60 -28.44
N PRO A 165 -0.31 6.30 -29.70
CA PRO A 165 -0.70 7.11 -30.84
C PRO A 165 -2.22 7.06 -31.06
N LYS A 166 -2.80 8.21 -31.45
CA LYS A 166 -4.24 8.39 -31.65
C LYS A 166 -4.81 7.33 -32.60
N ARG A 167 -5.80 6.53 -32.18
CA ARG A 167 -6.70 5.88 -33.14
C ARG A 167 -7.50 6.97 -33.83
N ALA A 168 -7.32 7.09 -35.14
CA ALA A 168 -8.06 8.01 -35.99
C ALA A 168 -9.53 7.54 -36.14
N SER A 169 -10.36 7.72 -35.11
CA SER A 169 -11.81 7.68 -35.28
C SER A 169 -12.40 9.05 -34.92
N LYS A 170 -12.40 9.93 -35.92
CA LYS A 170 -12.89 11.32 -35.86
C LYS A 170 -14.42 11.47 -35.64
N VAL A 171 -15.15 10.43 -35.28
CA VAL A 171 -16.63 10.46 -35.26
C VAL A 171 -17.25 10.29 -33.86
N VAL A 172 -16.50 9.79 -32.86
CA VAL A 172 -17.05 9.55 -31.50
C VAL A 172 -16.40 10.43 -30.41
N SER A 173 -15.29 11.12 -30.72
CA SER A 173 -14.61 12.00 -29.77
C SER A 173 -15.35 13.33 -29.50
N SER A 174 -16.30 13.72 -30.37
CA SER A 174 -17.01 15.01 -30.26
C SER A 174 -18.11 15.04 -29.19
N VAL A 175 -18.61 13.88 -28.72
CA VAL A 175 -19.67 13.83 -27.69
C VAL A 175 -19.11 13.58 -26.28
N LEU A 176 -17.86 13.09 -26.15
CA LEU A 176 -17.26 12.74 -24.85
C LEU A 176 -16.03 13.57 -24.45
N GLY A 177 -15.59 14.53 -25.26
CA GLY A 177 -14.76 15.66 -24.82
C GLY A 177 -13.50 15.35 -23.99
N ARG A 178 -12.84 14.20 -24.18
CA ARG A 178 -11.61 13.85 -23.45
C ARG A 178 -10.44 13.72 -24.41
N ASP A 179 -9.60 14.75 -24.38
CA ASP A 179 -8.29 14.75 -25.03
C ASP A 179 -7.29 14.05 -24.11
N ALA A 180 -6.84 12.85 -24.48
CA ALA A 180 -5.88 12.07 -23.70
C ALA A 180 -4.44 12.62 -23.77
N SER A 181 -4.18 13.61 -24.63
CA SER A 181 -2.84 14.18 -24.87
C SER A 181 -2.50 15.41 -24.02
N GLN A 182 -3.43 15.90 -23.18
CA GLN A 182 -3.18 17.03 -22.31
C GLN A 182 -2.71 16.55 -20.93
N SER A 183 -1.58 17.09 -20.46
CA SER A 183 -1.14 16.90 -19.08
C SER A 183 -2.26 17.36 -18.15
N PRO A 184 -2.60 16.58 -17.09
CA PRO A 184 -3.64 16.95 -16.14
C PRO A 184 -3.42 18.36 -15.61
N SER A 185 -2.16 18.78 -15.43
CA SER A 185 -1.74 20.09 -14.89
C SER A 185 -2.09 21.29 -15.77
N SER A 186 -2.38 21.09 -17.07
CA SER A 186 -2.38 22.20 -18.03
C SER A 186 -3.74 22.89 -18.25
N LYS A 187 -4.91 22.28 -17.96
CA LYS A 187 -6.22 22.91 -18.20
C LYS A 187 -7.36 22.55 -17.23
N SER A 188 -8.20 23.56 -17.00
CA SER A 188 -9.31 23.73 -16.06
C SER A 188 -10.58 22.87 -16.26
N ARG A 189 -10.50 21.62 -16.74
CA ARG A 189 -11.70 20.83 -17.12
C ARG A 189 -12.07 19.68 -16.18
N TRP A 190 -11.56 19.68 -14.95
CA TRP A 190 -12.00 18.73 -13.93
C TRP A 190 -13.05 19.41 -13.04
N THR A 191 -14.28 19.54 -13.56
CA THR A 191 -15.36 20.25 -12.88
C THR A 191 -15.89 19.46 -11.69
N THR A 192 -15.84 20.06 -10.51
CA THR A 192 -16.64 19.63 -9.34
C THR A 192 -17.75 20.67 -9.20
N PRO A 193 -19.04 20.33 -9.28
CA PRO A 193 -20.09 21.33 -9.13
C PRO A 193 -20.09 21.85 -7.69
N THR A 194 -19.79 23.13 -7.52
CA THR A 194 -20.04 23.84 -6.26
C THR A 194 -21.45 24.43 -6.27
N ASN A 195 -22.11 24.45 -5.10
CA ASN A 195 -23.48 24.96 -4.95
C ASN A 195 -23.59 26.49 -5.15
N THR A 196 -22.47 27.18 -5.36
CA THR A 196 -22.42 28.63 -5.44
C THR A 196 -22.48 29.07 -6.90
N LYS A 197 -23.68 29.42 -7.38
CA LYS A 197 -23.84 30.22 -8.60
C LYS A 197 -23.24 31.62 -8.36
N ALA A 198 -21.94 31.76 -8.54
CA ALA A 198 -21.34 33.08 -8.68
C ALA A 198 -21.73 33.64 -10.06
N PRO A 199 -22.42 34.80 -10.15
CA PRO A 199 -22.82 35.37 -11.42
C PRO A 199 -21.58 35.82 -12.20
N GLY A 200 -21.39 35.31 -13.41
CA GLY A 200 -20.40 35.82 -14.36
C GLY A 200 -19.23 34.91 -14.75
N LYS A 201 -19.10 33.67 -14.21
CA LYS A 201 -18.11 32.70 -14.69
C LYS A 201 -18.75 31.66 -15.63
N SER A 202 -18.06 31.34 -16.73
CA SER A 202 -18.51 30.33 -17.70
C SER A 202 -18.71 28.97 -17.02
N LYS A 203 -19.74 28.21 -17.44
CA LYS A 203 -20.17 26.92 -16.87
C LYS A 203 -19.08 25.82 -16.75
N ASN A 204 -17.86 26.04 -17.22
CA ASN A 204 -16.83 25.02 -17.42
C ASN A 204 -15.49 25.34 -16.72
N GLN A 205 -15.48 26.22 -15.72
CA GLN A 205 -14.24 26.71 -15.11
C GLN A 205 -14.33 26.74 -13.58
N GLU A 206 -14.45 25.56 -12.97
CA GLU A 206 -14.32 25.41 -11.50
C GLU A 206 -13.04 24.63 -11.15
N SER A 207 -12.40 25.09 -10.07
CA SER A 207 -11.10 24.63 -9.57
C SER A 207 -11.12 23.15 -9.18
N ARG A 208 -9.97 22.46 -9.27
CA ARG A 208 -9.81 21.17 -8.58
C ARG A 208 -10.06 21.41 -7.09
N VAL A 209 -11.07 20.74 -6.53
CA VAL A 209 -11.40 20.86 -5.11
C VAL A 209 -11.15 19.56 -4.38
N VAL A 210 -10.78 19.68 -3.11
CA VAL A 210 -10.67 18.62 -2.13
C VAL A 210 -11.86 18.78 -1.20
N ILE A 211 -12.82 17.85 -1.29
CA ILE A 211 -13.98 17.80 -0.38
C ILE A 211 -13.64 16.83 0.74
N MET A 212 -13.24 17.38 1.88
CA MET A 212 -12.89 16.60 3.04
C MET A 212 -14.10 16.47 3.97
N HIS A 213 -14.46 15.21 4.22
CA HIS A 213 -15.51 14.87 5.18
C HIS A 213 -14.87 14.55 6.53
N GLU A 214 -15.71 14.52 7.55
CA GLU A 214 -15.37 13.82 8.77
C GLU A 214 -14.99 12.37 8.46
N TRP A 215 -13.81 11.94 8.88
CA TRP A 215 -13.32 10.60 8.57
C TRP A 215 -13.11 9.80 9.84
N LEU A 216 -14.07 8.93 10.20
CA LEU A 216 -13.97 8.07 11.38
C LEU A 216 -13.65 8.90 12.66
N ARG A 217 -12.37 8.89 13.06
CA ARG A 217 -11.77 9.60 14.20
C ARG A 217 -10.90 10.79 13.78
N CYS A 218 -10.80 11.14 12.50
CA CYS A 218 -10.08 12.32 12.03
C CYS A 218 -11.08 13.37 11.56
N ARG A 219 -11.12 14.50 12.27
CA ARG A 219 -12.03 15.61 11.94
C ARG A 219 -11.22 16.86 11.66
N THR A 220 -11.54 17.57 10.60
CA THR A 220 -11.06 18.94 10.38
C THR A 220 -11.85 19.90 11.27
N ALA A 221 -11.46 21.17 11.37
CA ALA A 221 -12.32 22.19 11.94
C ALA A 221 -13.49 22.45 10.97
N VAL A 222 -14.56 21.67 11.10
CA VAL A 222 -15.74 21.74 10.21
C VAL A 222 -16.64 22.92 10.62
N PRO A 223 -17.20 23.70 9.67
CA PRO A 223 -18.35 24.58 9.91
C PRO A 223 -19.62 23.78 10.26
N GLU A 224 -20.69 24.47 10.67
CA GLU A 224 -21.95 23.91 11.16
C GLU A 224 -22.66 22.90 10.22
N GLN A 225 -22.23 22.76 8.95
CA GLN A 225 -22.81 21.89 7.91
C GLN A 225 -22.00 20.63 7.54
N GLY A 226 -20.98 20.23 8.30
CA GLY A 226 -20.50 18.83 8.26
C GLY A 226 -19.37 18.43 7.29
N PHE A 227 -18.92 19.28 6.35
CA PHE A 227 -17.73 19.03 5.50
C PHE A 227 -16.89 20.30 5.24
N LYS A 228 -15.61 20.13 4.88
CA LYS A 228 -14.67 21.22 4.55
C LYS A 228 -14.21 21.09 3.09
N ILE A 229 -14.31 22.18 2.33
CA ILE A 229 -13.88 22.23 0.93
C ILE A 229 -12.62 23.07 0.85
N TRP A 230 -11.58 22.54 0.21
CA TRP A 230 -10.39 23.28 -0.16
C TRP A 230 -10.23 23.32 -1.68
N GLY A 231 -9.71 24.42 -2.21
CA GLY A 231 -9.06 24.37 -3.53
C GLY A 231 -7.78 23.52 -3.44
N ILE A 232 -7.35 22.95 -4.57
CA ILE A 232 -6.13 22.12 -4.60
C ILE A 232 -4.90 22.86 -4.11
N GLU A 233 -4.76 24.15 -4.42
CA GLU A 233 -3.66 25.00 -3.96
C GLU A 233 -3.65 25.14 -2.43
N ALA A 234 -4.83 25.37 -1.83
CA ALA A 234 -4.98 25.47 -0.38
C ALA A 234 -4.67 24.13 0.30
N TYR A 235 -5.18 23.02 -0.25
CA TYR A 235 -4.86 21.69 0.25
C TYR A 235 -3.35 21.39 0.13
N THR A 236 -2.73 21.77 -0.98
CA THR A 236 -1.29 21.61 -1.20
C THR A 236 -0.48 22.43 -0.20
N SER A 237 -0.91 23.65 0.10
CA SER A 237 -0.29 24.49 1.13
C SER A 237 -0.36 23.87 2.52
N ILE A 238 -1.47 23.19 2.84
CA ILE A 238 -1.61 22.40 4.07
C ILE A 238 -0.66 21.20 4.07
N ARG A 239 -0.63 20.45 2.98
CA ARG A 239 0.17 19.22 2.86
C ARG A 239 1.68 19.48 2.82
N THR A 240 2.08 20.63 2.30
CA THR A 240 3.47 21.13 2.31
C THR A 240 3.84 21.89 3.60
N GLN A 241 2.92 21.94 4.59
CA GLN A 241 3.08 22.63 5.87
C GLN A 241 3.30 24.15 5.80
N ARG A 242 2.98 24.78 4.67
CA ARG A 242 2.95 26.26 4.56
C ARG A 242 1.77 26.86 5.32
N VAL A 243 0.69 26.09 5.43
CA VAL A 243 -0.50 26.42 6.22
C VAL A 243 -0.73 25.32 7.24
N GLU A 244 -0.90 25.68 8.49
CA GLU A 244 -1.20 24.72 9.54
C GLU A 244 -2.69 24.37 9.53
N GLU A 245 -2.99 23.09 9.32
CA GLU A 245 -4.29 22.51 9.63
C GLU A 245 -4.04 21.33 10.57
N ARG A 246 -4.70 21.28 11.71
CA ARG A 246 -4.60 20.14 12.64
C ARG A 246 -5.86 19.30 12.58
N CYS A 247 -5.68 17.98 12.70
CA CYS A 247 -6.79 17.10 13.02
C CYS A 247 -7.30 17.47 14.42
N ARG A 248 -8.62 17.59 14.62
CA ARG A 248 -9.20 17.86 15.95
C ARG A 248 -8.86 16.76 16.97
N ASN A 249 -8.65 15.54 16.49
CA ASN A 249 -8.30 14.39 17.31
C ASN A 249 -6.78 14.12 17.30
N GLN A 250 -5.96 15.12 16.95
CA GLN A 250 -4.50 15.03 16.94
C GLN A 250 -3.93 14.55 18.29
N SER A 251 -4.48 15.02 19.41
CA SER A 251 -4.08 14.56 20.74
C SER A 251 -4.34 13.07 20.96
N GLN A 252 -5.42 12.52 20.40
CA GLN A 252 -5.68 11.07 20.44
C GLN A 252 -4.72 10.31 19.53
N HIS A 253 -4.39 10.85 18.36
CA HIS A 253 -3.38 10.28 17.47
C HIS A 253 -2.03 10.17 18.20
N GLU A 254 -1.58 11.24 18.84
CA GLU A 254 -0.35 11.27 19.63
C GLU A 254 -0.38 10.31 20.81
N GLN A 255 -1.48 10.29 21.58
CA GLN A 255 -1.64 9.39 22.73
C GLN A 255 -1.55 7.91 22.33
N PHE A 256 -2.11 7.54 21.17
CA PHE A 256 -2.15 6.15 20.72
C PHE A 256 -1.06 5.80 19.70
N ASN A 257 -0.17 6.72 19.34
CA ASN A 257 0.76 6.58 18.22
C ASN A 257 0.08 6.25 16.88
N ALA A 258 -1.18 6.68 16.72
CA ALA A 258 -1.97 6.39 15.53
C ALA A 258 -1.65 7.39 14.43
N THR A 259 -1.57 6.92 13.18
CA THR A 259 -1.43 7.80 12.02
C THR A 259 -2.76 8.48 11.72
N CYS A 260 -2.74 9.79 11.50
CA CYS A 260 -3.94 10.51 11.08
C CYS A 260 -4.39 9.96 9.72
N GLY A 261 -5.61 9.43 9.63
CA GLY A 261 -6.15 8.89 8.38
C GLY A 261 -5.98 9.90 7.25
N LEU A 262 -6.24 11.18 7.50
CA LEU A 262 -6.18 12.26 6.50
C LEU A 262 -4.79 12.45 5.85
N ARG A 263 -3.77 11.72 6.30
CA ARG A 263 -2.35 11.89 5.97
C ARG A 263 -1.66 10.52 5.90
N PRO A 264 -1.75 9.79 4.76
CA PRO A 264 -1.00 8.55 4.58
C PRO A 264 0.52 8.77 4.74
N TRP A 265 0.98 9.96 4.35
CA TRP A 265 2.27 10.50 4.77
C TRP A 265 2.08 11.67 5.72
N PRO A 266 2.92 11.85 6.76
CA PRO A 266 2.84 13.02 7.64
C PRO A 266 2.84 14.34 6.84
N VAL A 267 3.74 14.46 5.86
CA VAL A 267 3.87 15.62 4.97
C VAL A 267 4.02 15.20 3.52
N LEU A 268 3.70 16.10 2.58
CA LEU A 268 3.80 15.81 1.15
C LEU A 268 5.25 15.53 0.71
N GLN A 269 6.21 16.15 1.38
CA GLN A 269 7.63 16.00 1.11
C GLN A 269 8.12 14.56 1.38
N ASP A 270 7.53 13.84 2.35
CA ASP A 270 7.87 12.44 2.58
C ASP A 270 7.44 11.56 1.41
N LEU A 271 6.22 11.80 0.89
CA LEU A 271 5.73 11.14 -0.32
C LEU A 271 6.61 11.45 -1.53
N ARG A 272 7.05 12.71 -1.67
CA ARG A 272 7.97 13.13 -2.74
C ARG A 272 9.31 12.41 -2.63
N ALA A 273 9.91 12.38 -1.44
CA ALA A 273 11.19 11.72 -1.21
C ALA A 273 11.11 10.22 -1.49
N GLU A 274 10.02 9.56 -1.09
CA GLU A 274 9.79 8.14 -1.42
C GLU A 274 9.59 7.92 -2.92
N LEU A 275 8.85 8.81 -3.61
CA LEU A 275 8.70 8.74 -5.06
C LEU A 275 10.04 8.91 -5.79
N GLU A 276 10.84 9.90 -5.40
CA GLU A 276 12.16 10.14 -5.99
C GLU A 276 13.11 8.95 -5.78
N GLN A 277 13.13 8.39 -4.57
CA GLN A 277 13.89 7.18 -4.27
C GLN A 277 13.44 6.00 -5.14
N GLN A 278 12.13 5.83 -5.33
CA GLN A 278 11.59 4.76 -6.17
C GLN A 278 11.86 5.00 -7.66
N ILE A 279 11.86 6.24 -8.15
CA ILE A 279 12.27 6.56 -9.53
C ILE A 279 13.73 6.15 -9.76
N SER A 280 14.64 6.37 -8.81
CA SER A 280 16.02 5.88 -8.90
C SER A 280 16.09 4.35 -8.97
N PHE A 281 15.36 3.65 -8.09
CA PHE A 281 15.24 2.19 -8.12
C PHE A 281 14.72 1.71 -9.48
N TRP A 282 13.65 2.30 -9.99
CA TRP A 282 13.02 1.95 -11.27
C TRP A 282 13.97 2.11 -12.45
N LYS A 283 14.72 3.23 -12.50
CA LYS A 283 15.72 3.47 -13.55
C LYS A 283 16.78 2.37 -13.55
N VAL A 284 17.30 2.00 -12.38
CA VAL A 284 18.31 0.93 -12.26
C VAL A 284 17.73 -0.44 -12.62
N MET A 285 16.52 -0.77 -12.18
CA MET A 285 15.88 -2.05 -12.51
C MET A 285 15.59 -2.19 -14.00
N VAL A 286 15.08 -1.13 -14.66
CA VAL A 286 14.85 -1.12 -16.11
C VAL A 286 16.18 -1.18 -16.86
N HIS A 287 17.19 -0.44 -16.41
CA HIS A 287 18.52 -0.52 -17.00
C HIS A 287 19.10 -1.93 -16.90
N ALA A 288 19.11 -2.53 -15.70
CA ALA A 288 19.59 -3.89 -15.47
C ALA A 288 18.84 -4.92 -16.31
N LYS A 289 17.51 -4.83 -16.41
CA LYS A 289 16.68 -5.66 -17.29
C LYS A 289 17.14 -5.59 -18.75
N ASN A 290 17.49 -4.41 -19.24
CA ASN A 290 17.82 -4.18 -20.64
C ASN A 290 19.30 -4.47 -20.97
N THR A 291 20.21 -4.40 -19.99
CA THR A 291 21.65 -4.54 -20.24
C THR A 291 22.25 -5.86 -19.75
N LEU A 292 21.65 -6.52 -18.76
CA LEU A 292 22.20 -7.75 -18.17
C LEU A 292 21.50 -8.98 -18.75
N PRO A 293 22.20 -9.86 -19.49
CA PRO A 293 21.62 -11.08 -20.05
C PRO A 293 21.03 -11.98 -18.96
N GLY A 294 19.79 -12.45 -19.18
CA GLY A 294 19.11 -13.38 -18.26
C GLY A 294 18.72 -12.78 -16.91
N PHE A 295 18.74 -11.45 -16.74
CA PHE A 295 18.36 -10.81 -15.47
C PHE A 295 16.95 -11.22 -15.01
N VAL A 296 15.98 -11.26 -15.94
CA VAL A 296 14.59 -11.65 -15.66
C VAL A 296 14.47 -13.16 -15.46
N ASP A 297 15.09 -13.95 -16.36
CA ASP A 297 14.97 -15.41 -16.36
C ASP A 297 15.56 -16.06 -15.10
N THR A 298 16.52 -15.39 -14.46
CA THR A 298 17.20 -15.88 -13.25
C THR A 298 16.48 -15.56 -11.95
N LEU A 299 15.41 -14.74 -11.95
CA LEU A 299 14.73 -14.29 -10.72
C LEU A 299 14.21 -15.45 -9.86
N ASN A 300 13.61 -16.47 -10.49
CA ASN A 300 13.17 -17.67 -9.78
C ASN A 300 14.35 -18.44 -9.12
N GLY A 301 15.54 -18.41 -9.74
CA GLY A 301 16.76 -19.01 -9.20
C GLY A 301 17.32 -18.30 -7.96
N HIS A 302 16.96 -17.03 -7.75
CA HIS A 302 17.38 -16.20 -6.61
C HIS A 302 16.44 -16.27 -5.40
N MET A 303 15.36 -17.05 -5.47
CA MET A 303 14.42 -17.22 -4.34
C MET A 303 15.09 -17.76 -3.07
N LYS A 304 16.02 -18.71 -3.22
CA LYS A 304 16.84 -19.22 -2.10
C LYS A 304 17.70 -18.10 -1.49
N ASP A 305 18.30 -17.28 -2.34
CA ASP A 305 19.17 -16.18 -1.90
C ASP A 305 18.35 -15.10 -1.17
N TYR A 306 17.15 -14.77 -1.66
CA TYR A 306 16.23 -13.87 -0.98
C TYR A 306 15.80 -14.41 0.40
N LYS A 307 15.45 -15.69 0.50
CA LYS A 307 15.15 -16.34 1.79
C LYS A 307 16.35 -16.28 2.75
N ASN A 308 17.55 -16.60 2.25
CA ASN A 308 18.78 -16.53 3.02
C ASN A 308 19.09 -15.10 3.51
N TYR A 309 18.85 -14.09 2.68
CA TYR A 309 18.99 -12.69 3.07
C TYR A 309 18.06 -12.34 4.24
N MET A 310 16.80 -12.74 4.16
CA MET A 310 15.82 -12.45 5.21
C MET A 310 16.12 -13.19 6.51
N GLY A 311 16.58 -14.44 6.42
CA GLY A 311 17.11 -15.18 7.57
C GLY A 311 18.37 -14.57 8.17
N LEU A 312 19.22 -13.95 7.35
CA LEU A 312 20.40 -13.22 7.80
C LEU A 312 20.00 -11.96 8.57
N VAL A 313 19.02 -11.19 8.06
CA VAL A 313 18.44 -10.03 8.75
C VAL A 313 17.91 -10.45 10.13
N GLY A 314 17.12 -11.52 10.21
CA GLY A 314 16.66 -12.07 11.49
C GLY A 314 17.83 -12.39 12.43
N HIS A 315 18.81 -13.15 11.95
CA HIS A 315 19.95 -13.56 12.76
C HIS A 315 20.79 -12.38 13.29
N VAL A 316 21.09 -11.38 12.44
CA VAL A 316 21.93 -10.24 12.82
C VAL A 316 21.18 -9.30 13.77
N LEU A 317 19.91 -9.01 13.48
CA LEU A 317 19.13 -8.02 14.24
C LEU A 317 18.68 -8.54 15.61
N TRP A 318 18.47 -9.85 15.77
CA TRP A 318 18.06 -10.45 17.06
C TRP A 318 19.22 -10.76 18.03
N ARG A 319 20.49 -10.61 17.61
CA ARG A 319 21.66 -10.73 18.52
C ARG A 319 21.68 -9.68 19.65
N LYS A 320 20.81 -8.66 19.61
CA LYS A 320 20.52 -7.76 20.74
C LYS A 320 19.09 -8.02 21.20
N GLY A 321 18.91 -8.85 22.21
CA GLY A 321 17.58 -9.07 22.81
C GLY A 321 16.98 -7.76 23.30
N LYS A 322 15.86 -7.35 22.68
CA LYS A 322 14.78 -6.42 23.14
C LYS A 322 14.10 -5.67 21.96
N TYR A 323 13.76 -6.36 20.87
CA TYR A 323 12.79 -5.84 19.91
C TYR A 323 11.58 -6.78 19.91
N GLY A 324 10.40 -6.26 20.28
CA GLY A 324 9.10 -6.92 20.13
C GLY A 324 9.01 -8.40 20.53
N ARG A 325 9.13 -8.74 21.83
CA ARG A 325 8.60 -10.04 22.29
C ARG A 325 7.08 -9.99 22.24
N TYR A 326 6.50 -10.86 21.43
CA TYR A 326 5.07 -11.18 21.47
C TYR A 326 4.81 -12.04 22.72
N GLU A 327 4.34 -11.43 23.80
CA GLU A 327 3.94 -12.17 25.01
C GLU A 327 2.48 -12.63 24.87
N SER A 328 2.27 -13.77 24.23
CA SER A 328 0.96 -14.44 24.17
C SER A 328 1.11 -15.90 24.52
N LYS A 329 0.10 -16.45 25.21
CA LYS A 329 0.00 -17.88 25.56
C LYS A 329 -0.15 -18.81 24.35
N LEU A 330 -0.26 -18.27 23.14
CA LEU A 330 -0.45 -19.00 21.88
C LEU A 330 0.74 -18.83 20.91
N ASP A 331 1.88 -18.33 21.39
CA ASP A 331 3.11 -18.31 20.60
C ASP A 331 3.67 -19.75 20.49
N PRO A 332 3.76 -20.33 19.28
CA PRO A 332 4.27 -21.69 19.07
C PRO A 332 5.76 -21.85 19.45
N ASN A 333 6.50 -20.75 19.67
CA ASN A 333 7.88 -20.76 20.17
C ASN A 333 8.00 -20.58 21.69
N ASN A 334 6.87 -20.47 22.40
CA ASN A 334 6.86 -20.33 23.86
C ASN A 334 6.83 -21.71 24.53
N GLN A 335 7.81 -22.56 24.22
CA GLN A 335 8.13 -23.66 25.11
C GLN A 335 8.84 -23.09 26.33
N LEU A 336 8.26 -23.35 27.49
CA LEU A 336 8.77 -22.97 28.81
C LEU A 336 10.18 -23.55 28.99
N VAL A 337 11.22 -22.79 28.65
CA VAL A 337 12.58 -23.16 29.07
C VAL A 337 12.65 -22.85 30.56
N SER A 338 12.37 -23.87 31.36
CA SER A 338 12.60 -23.89 32.79
C SER A 338 14.05 -23.49 33.05
N GLY A 339 14.25 -22.46 33.87
CA GLY A 339 15.57 -21.98 34.22
C GLY A 339 16.34 -23.04 35.01
N SER A 340 17.52 -23.40 34.50
CA SER A 340 18.71 -23.73 35.29
C SER A 340 19.90 -23.82 34.35
N ASP A 341 20.81 -22.87 34.49
CA ASP A 341 22.26 -23.09 34.60
C ASP A 341 23.05 -21.89 34.08
N CYS A 342 23.50 -21.11 35.05
CA CYS A 342 24.59 -20.17 34.88
C CYS A 342 25.87 -20.92 34.49
N GLN A 343 26.41 -20.64 33.31
CA GLN A 343 27.86 -20.64 33.13
C GLN A 343 28.33 -19.39 32.38
N PRO A 344 29.45 -18.77 32.82
CA PRO A 344 29.96 -17.54 32.24
C PRO A 344 31.04 -17.85 31.21
N THR A 345 30.87 -17.55 29.93
CA THR A 345 32.03 -17.40 29.03
C THR A 345 31.76 -16.52 27.81
N THR A 346 32.76 -15.68 27.54
CA THR A 346 33.00 -14.82 26.37
C THR A 346 32.12 -13.57 26.25
N LYS A 347 32.78 -12.40 26.36
CA LYS A 347 32.29 -11.12 25.86
C LYS A 347 31.96 -11.28 24.37
N ARG A 348 30.71 -11.63 24.04
CA ARG A 348 30.22 -11.58 22.66
C ARG A 348 30.17 -10.12 22.25
N VAL A 349 31.11 -9.71 21.40
CA VAL A 349 31.08 -8.42 20.72
C VAL A 349 29.74 -8.34 19.99
N GLY A 350 28.88 -7.40 20.42
CA GLY A 350 27.57 -7.22 19.79
C GLY A 350 27.71 -6.88 18.30
N PRO A 351 26.67 -7.14 17.48
CA PRO A 351 26.71 -6.81 16.06
C PRO A 351 27.05 -5.32 15.88
N ARG A 352 28.05 -5.04 15.02
CA ARG A 352 28.55 -3.69 14.75
C ARG A 352 27.48 -2.79 14.13
N PHE A 353 26.56 -3.37 13.35
CA PHE A 353 25.45 -2.68 12.72
C PHE A 353 24.12 -3.38 13.01
N THR A 354 23.05 -2.58 13.15
CA THR A 354 21.66 -3.04 13.35
C THR A 354 20.83 -2.93 12.08
N ARG A 355 21.48 -2.97 10.91
CA ARG A 355 20.86 -2.82 9.58
C ARG A 355 21.69 -3.60 8.57
N LEU A 356 21.04 -4.14 7.54
CA LEU A 356 21.69 -4.81 6.41
C LEU A 356 21.07 -4.32 5.12
N ILE A 357 21.83 -4.22 4.03
CA ILE A 357 21.26 -3.87 2.72
C ILE A 357 21.19 -5.12 1.83
N PRO A 358 20.26 -5.20 0.86
CA PRO A 358 20.24 -6.29 -0.11
C PRO A 358 21.58 -6.42 -0.83
N PRO A 359 22.20 -7.62 -0.89
CA PRO A 359 23.52 -7.75 -1.50
C PRO A 359 23.50 -7.74 -3.05
N THR A 360 22.36 -8.05 -3.68
CA THR A 360 22.18 -8.07 -5.14
C THR A 360 20.88 -7.40 -5.59
N LEU A 361 20.85 -6.94 -6.84
CA LEU A 361 19.66 -6.30 -7.45
C LEU A 361 18.46 -7.26 -7.49
N GLN A 362 18.70 -8.56 -7.72
CA GLN A 362 17.65 -9.57 -7.74
C GLN A 362 17.00 -9.73 -6.36
N ILE A 363 17.80 -9.78 -5.28
CA ILE A 363 17.28 -9.83 -3.91
C ILE A 363 16.50 -8.57 -3.59
N ASP A 364 16.99 -7.40 -4.00
CA ASP A 364 16.31 -6.13 -3.76
C ASP A 364 14.97 -6.03 -4.50
N LEU A 365 14.92 -6.46 -5.77
CA LEU A 365 13.69 -6.53 -6.55
C LEU A 365 12.69 -7.51 -5.95
N LEU A 366 13.13 -8.71 -5.55
CA LEU A 366 12.27 -9.70 -4.89
C LEU A 366 11.72 -9.14 -3.57
N TRP A 367 12.55 -8.43 -2.80
CA TRP A 367 12.13 -7.82 -1.55
C TRP A 367 11.08 -6.72 -1.76
N HIS A 368 11.31 -5.80 -2.70
CA HIS A 368 10.32 -4.79 -3.08
C HIS A 368 9.02 -5.41 -3.58
N THR A 369 9.11 -6.44 -4.43
CA THR A 369 7.96 -7.17 -4.96
C THR A 369 7.14 -7.82 -3.85
N HIS A 370 7.79 -8.50 -2.91
CA HIS A 370 7.09 -9.22 -1.84
C HIS A 370 6.27 -8.26 -0.95
N ARG A 371 6.79 -7.05 -0.70
CA ARG A 371 6.12 -6.01 0.12
C ARG A 371 4.79 -5.53 -0.48
N LEU A 372 4.60 -5.66 -1.79
CA LEU A 372 3.31 -5.39 -2.46
C LEU A 372 2.21 -6.42 -2.10
N TYR A 373 2.59 -7.52 -1.44
CA TYR A 373 1.71 -8.56 -0.92
C TYR A 373 1.78 -8.59 0.61
N PRO A 374 1.29 -7.55 1.30
CA PRO A 374 1.60 -7.30 2.71
C PRO A 374 1.23 -8.47 3.64
N ALA A 375 0.18 -9.24 3.36
CA ALA A 375 -0.15 -10.41 4.17
C ALA A 375 0.87 -11.54 4.05
N HIS A 376 1.32 -11.85 2.82
CA HIS A 376 2.34 -12.88 2.58
C HIS A 376 3.67 -12.43 3.16
N TYR A 377 4.05 -11.18 2.89
CA TYR A 377 5.28 -10.59 3.39
C TYR A 377 5.34 -10.61 4.92
N TRP A 378 4.24 -10.27 5.59
CA TRP A 378 4.18 -10.29 7.06
C TRP A 378 4.39 -11.68 7.63
N MET A 379 3.67 -12.68 7.10
CA MET A 379 3.83 -14.08 7.53
C MET A 379 5.27 -14.57 7.29
N PHE A 380 5.83 -14.25 6.13
CA PHE A 380 7.19 -14.62 5.77
C PHE A 380 8.25 -13.94 6.64
N CYS A 381 8.10 -12.65 6.96
CA CYS A 381 8.98 -11.95 7.89
C CYS A 381 8.92 -12.56 9.29
N CYS A 382 7.72 -12.89 9.78
CA CYS A 382 7.59 -13.59 11.06
C CYS A 382 8.29 -14.96 11.05
N GLU A 383 8.22 -15.69 9.94
CA GLU A 383 8.87 -17.00 9.80
C GLU A 383 10.40 -16.91 9.68
N GLN A 384 10.92 -16.00 8.85
CA GLN A 384 12.36 -15.93 8.54
C GLN A 384 13.14 -15.00 9.46
N ALA A 385 12.51 -13.91 9.90
CA ALA A 385 13.16 -12.84 10.64
C ALA A 385 12.59 -12.62 12.05
N ASN A 386 11.65 -13.46 12.51
CA ASN A 386 10.92 -13.36 13.79
C ASN A 386 10.15 -12.05 14.02
N TRP A 387 10.21 -11.09 13.10
CA TRP A 387 9.51 -9.81 13.15
C TRP A 387 9.41 -9.20 11.76
N VAL A 388 8.48 -8.25 11.59
CA VAL A 388 8.34 -7.51 10.33
C VAL A 388 9.62 -6.74 10.03
N VAL A 389 10.10 -6.85 8.79
CA VAL A 389 11.26 -6.13 8.30
C VAL A 389 10.77 -4.96 7.45
N GLU A 390 11.27 -3.76 7.73
CA GLU A 390 10.90 -2.51 7.05
C GLU A 390 12.11 -1.93 6.32
N PRO A 391 11.88 -1.16 5.23
CA PRO A 391 12.93 -0.36 4.63
C PRO A 391 13.36 0.76 5.58
N GLU A 392 14.61 1.16 5.47
CA GLU A 392 15.10 2.41 6.00
C GLU A 392 16.02 3.07 4.97
N PRO A 393 15.84 4.37 4.69
CA PRO A 393 16.74 5.08 3.80
C PRO A 393 18.19 4.97 4.26
N THR A 394 19.06 4.59 3.34
CA THR A 394 20.51 4.53 3.58
C THR A 394 21.10 5.93 3.36
N LEU A 395 21.96 6.38 4.29
CA LEU A 395 22.48 7.74 4.36
C LEU A 395 23.61 8.03 3.34
N GLY A 396 23.42 7.65 2.08
CA GLY A 396 24.39 7.88 1.01
C GLY A 396 25.22 6.65 0.60
N ALA A 397 25.96 6.79 -0.50
CA ALA A 397 26.74 5.70 -1.10
C ALA A 397 27.81 5.14 -0.16
N GLY A 398 28.56 6.00 0.55
CA GLY A 398 29.59 5.53 1.50
C GLY A 398 29.02 4.73 2.67
N ALA A 399 27.84 5.10 3.17
CA ALA A 399 27.13 4.30 4.18
C ALA A 399 26.63 2.97 3.57
N GLY A 400 26.17 3.02 2.31
CA GLY A 400 25.83 1.84 1.51
C GLY A 400 27.00 0.87 1.38
N ASP A 401 28.20 1.33 1.04
CA ASP A 401 29.39 0.49 0.89
C ASP A 401 29.76 -0.24 2.19
N VAL A 402 29.72 0.49 3.31
CA VAL A 402 29.98 -0.06 4.64
C VAL A 402 28.96 -1.15 4.98
N LEU A 403 27.66 -0.87 4.77
CA LEU A 403 26.59 -1.83 5.04
C LEU A 403 26.62 -3.03 4.09
N LEU A 404 26.98 -2.83 2.82
CA LEU A 404 27.09 -3.91 1.83
C LEU A 404 28.23 -4.85 2.20
N LYS A 405 29.40 -4.29 2.54
CA LYS A 405 30.56 -5.06 2.99
C LYS A 405 30.21 -5.89 4.21
N TYR A 406 29.58 -5.27 5.21
CA TYR A 406 29.11 -5.97 6.41
C TYR A 406 28.09 -7.06 6.09
N THR A 407 27.14 -6.81 5.19
CA THR A 407 26.16 -7.82 4.76
C THR A 407 26.84 -9.03 4.12
N LYS A 408 27.84 -8.79 3.25
CA LYS A 408 28.61 -9.86 2.61
C LYS A 408 29.45 -10.66 3.61
N GLU A 409 30.06 -9.99 4.59
CA GLU A 409 30.82 -10.64 5.67
C GLU A 409 29.92 -11.57 6.50
N GLU A 410 28.76 -11.07 6.96
CA GLU A 410 27.78 -11.86 7.72
C GLU A 410 27.20 -13.01 6.89
N TRP A 411 27.00 -12.80 5.59
CA TRP A 411 26.56 -13.85 4.67
C TRP A 411 27.56 -15.00 4.59
N THR A 412 28.84 -14.70 4.33
CA THR A 412 29.91 -15.70 4.22
C THR A 412 30.07 -16.47 5.53
N GLN A 413 30.00 -15.77 6.67
CA GLN A 413 30.07 -16.41 7.99
C GLN A 413 28.92 -17.39 8.24
N ARG A 414 27.71 -17.10 7.73
CA ARG A 414 26.52 -17.89 8.02
C ARG A 414 26.32 -19.05 7.05
N TYR A 415 26.55 -18.85 5.76
CA TYR A 415 26.12 -19.79 4.73
C TYR A 415 27.22 -20.63 4.09
N LEU A 416 28.50 -20.38 4.40
CA LEU A 416 29.68 -21.10 3.83
C LEU A 416 29.77 -21.10 2.27
N GLU A 417 28.75 -20.63 1.56
CA GLU A 417 28.71 -20.37 0.13
C GLU A 417 29.51 -19.09 -0.17
N GLY A 418 30.61 -19.23 -0.92
CA GLY A 418 31.64 -18.19 -1.07
C GLY A 418 31.23 -16.92 -1.83
N THR A 419 30.04 -16.84 -2.43
CA THR A 419 29.57 -15.61 -3.08
C THR A 419 28.05 -15.59 -3.19
N VAL A 420 27.42 -14.48 -2.82
CA VAL A 420 26.00 -14.23 -3.14
C VAL A 420 25.85 -14.23 -4.66
N ARG A 421 24.96 -15.06 -5.21
CA ARG A 421 24.71 -15.10 -6.65
C ARG A 421 23.93 -13.85 -7.08
N GLY A 422 24.24 -13.33 -8.27
CA GLY A 422 23.51 -12.21 -8.88
C GLY A 422 24.36 -10.94 -9.00
N THR A 423 23.73 -9.86 -9.41
CA THR A 423 24.40 -8.59 -9.71
C THR A 423 24.54 -7.76 -8.43
N SER A 424 25.77 -7.47 -8.02
CA SER A 424 26.05 -6.71 -6.80
C SER A 424 25.44 -5.30 -6.86
N VAL A 425 24.68 -4.90 -5.83
CA VAL A 425 24.06 -3.56 -5.78
C VAL A 425 25.06 -2.42 -5.72
N GLY A 426 26.26 -2.66 -5.15
CA GLY A 426 27.28 -1.62 -4.96
C GLY A 426 27.79 -0.99 -6.26
N GLN A 427 27.58 -1.64 -7.40
CA GLN A 427 27.92 -1.07 -8.71
C GLN A 427 27.02 0.10 -9.13
N TRP A 428 25.90 0.32 -8.41
CA TRP A 428 24.83 1.24 -8.78
C TRP A 428 24.61 2.36 -7.75
N PHE A 429 25.48 2.49 -6.74
CA PHE A 429 25.28 3.46 -5.65
C PHE A 429 25.36 4.93 -6.10
N THR A 430 25.89 5.19 -7.30
CA THR A 430 25.88 6.51 -7.93
C THR A 430 24.48 6.88 -8.44
N GLU A 431 23.67 5.91 -8.87
CA GLU A 431 22.32 6.13 -9.41
C GLU A 431 21.22 5.80 -8.40
N TYR A 432 21.45 4.79 -7.56
CA TYR A 432 20.47 4.23 -6.64
C TYR A 432 21.14 3.60 -5.42
N ILE A 433 20.67 3.99 -4.23
CA ILE A 433 21.11 3.41 -2.98
C ILE A 433 19.94 2.62 -2.38
N PRO A 434 20.07 1.28 -2.25
CA PRO A 434 19.06 0.44 -1.63
C PRO A 434 18.73 0.87 -0.20
N CYS A 435 17.47 0.71 0.17
CA CYS A 435 17.07 0.81 1.57
C CYS A 435 17.75 -0.29 2.37
N ALA A 436 18.18 0.03 3.59
CA ALA A 436 18.58 -0.96 4.55
C ALA A 436 17.35 -1.63 5.19
N ALA A 437 17.44 -2.92 5.45
CA ALA A 437 16.49 -3.67 6.24
C ALA A 437 16.67 -3.35 7.74
N LYS A 438 15.57 -2.95 8.39
CA LYS A 438 15.44 -2.83 9.84
C LYS A 438 14.24 -3.60 10.35
N LEU A 439 14.19 -3.91 11.65
CA LEU A 439 12.96 -4.42 12.26
C LEU A 439 11.94 -3.28 12.42
N ALA A 440 10.67 -3.59 12.15
CA ALA A 440 9.55 -2.70 12.41
C ALA A 440 9.47 -2.36 13.91
N PRO A 441 8.97 -1.17 14.27
CA PRO A 441 8.88 -0.76 15.67
C PRO A 441 7.91 -1.66 16.48
N PRO A 442 8.06 -1.75 17.82
CA PRO A 442 7.30 -2.70 18.65
C PRO A 442 5.80 -2.43 18.73
N ASP A 443 5.37 -1.20 18.45
CA ASP A 443 3.97 -0.74 18.46
C ASP A 443 3.09 -1.45 17.41
N VAL A 444 3.71 -2.01 16.38
CA VAL A 444 3.07 -2.88 15.37
C VAL A 444 2.37 -4.11 15.99
N GLY A 445 2.79 -4.56 17.18
CA GLY A 445 2.31 -5.78 17.85
C GLY A 445 1.01 -5.67 18.65
N ARG A 446 0.31 -4.53 18.64
CA ARG A 446 -0.90 -4.32 19.49
C ARG A 446 -2.12 -5.16 19.11
N THR A 447 -2.04 -5.93 18.02
CA THR A 447 -3.14 -6.74 17.47
C THR A 447 -2.68 -8.17 17.16
N ASN A 448 -3.56 -9.16 17.36
CA ASN A 448 -3.32 -10.54 16.95
C ASN A 448 -2.97 -10.65 15.44
N LEU A 449 -1.87 -11.34 15.13
CA LEU A 449 -1.38 -11.53 13.75
C LEU A 449 -2.45 -12.10 12.80
N SER A 450 -3.26 -13.05 13.26
CA SER A 450 -4.34 -13.62 12.45
C SER A 450 -5.39 -12.56 12.09
N SER A 451 -5.72 -11.67 13.03
CA SER A 451 -6.64 -10.55 12.80
C SER A 451 -6.02 -9.51 11.85
N ILE A 452 -4.73 -9.21 11.98
CA ILE A 452 -4.00 -8.32 11.06
C ILE A 452 -4.04 -8.88 9.64
N VAL A 453 -3.68 -10.15 9.48
CA VAL A 453 -3.54 -10.81 8.18
C VAL A 453 -4.91 -11.04 7.54
N ASN A 454 -5.83 -11.70 8.23
CA ASN A 454 -7.07 -12.17 7.60
C ASN A 454 -8.25 -11.20 7.78
N GLY A 455 -8.25 -10.39 8.84
CA GLY A 455 -9.46 -9.67 9.29
C GLY A 455 -10.49 -10.61 9.93
N VAL A 456 -11.62 -10.04 10.32
CA VAL A 456 -12.69 -10.69 11.07
C VAL A 456 -13.93 -10.86 10.18
N ASN A 457 -14.41 -12.09 9.98
CA ASN A 457 -15.66 -12.36 9.24
C ASN A 457 -15.70 -11.88 7.77
N ALA A 458 -14.57 -11.61 7.13
CA ALA A 458 -14.48 -11.10 5.75
C ALA A 458 -15.36 -11.86 4.72
N VAL A 459 -15.37 -13.20 4.80
CA VAL A 459 -16.15 -14.06 3.88
C VAL A 459 -17.66 -13.87 4.06
N ARG A 460 -18.14 -13.76 5.31
CA ARG A 460 -19.56 -13.55 5.61
C ARG A 460 -20.02 -12.20 5.08
N GLN A 461 -19.19 -11.17 5.27
CA GLN A 461 -19.51 -9.81 4.84
C GLN A 461 -19.55 -9.68 3.30
N ARG A 462 -18.60 -10.28 2.58
CA ARG A 462 -18.67 -10.32 1.11
C ARG A 462 -19.96 -10.97 0.60
N ARG A 463 -20.40 -12.07 1.23
CA ARG A 463 -21.66 -12.74 0.86
C ARG A 463 -22.87 -11.85 1.10
N VAL A 464 -22.89 -11.06 2.16
CA VAL A 464 -23.97 -10.09 2.42
C VAL A 464 -24.02 -9.04 1.31
N ILE A 465 -22.88 -8.44 0.97
CA ILE A 465 -22.77 -7.45 -0.13
C ILE A 465 -23.27 -8.04 -1.47
N GLN A 466 -22.88 -9.28 -1.78
CA GLN A 466 -23.32 -9.95 -3.01
C GLN A 466 -24.81 -10.31 -3.02
N ARG A 467 -25.38 -10.69 -1.86
CA ARG A 467 -26.80 -11.07 -1.74
C ARG A 467 -27.73 -9.88 -1.77
N THR A 468 -27.37 -8.77 -1.14
CA THR A 468 -28.28 -7.64 -1.02
C THR A 468 -28.43 -6.89 -2.33
N GLY A 469 -27.43 -6.88 -3.23
CA GLY A 469 -27.50 -6.30 -4.58
C GLY A 469 -27.92 -4.82 -4.66
N ARG A 470 -28.24 -4.22 -3.51
CA ARG A 470 -28.77 -2.88 -3.33
C ARG A 470 -27.62 -2.02 -2.83
N ASN A 471 -27.21 -1.10 -3.71
CA ASN A 471 -26.85 0.23 -3.28
C ASN A 471 -27.98 0.71 -2.36
N ASP A 472 -27.73 0.84 -1.06
CA ASP A 472 -28.08 2.01 -0.24
C ASP A 472 -27.79 1.74 1.26
N ASP A 473 -27.35 2.82 1.91
CA ASP A 473 -27.39 3.12 3.34
C ASP A 473 -26.58 2.26 4.32
N VAL A 474 -25.28 2.58 4.43
CA VAL A 474 -24.69 2.71 5.78
C VAL A 474 -25.21 4.02 6.36
N SER A 475 -26.51 4.05 6.70
CA SER A 475 -27.06 5.11 7.53
C SER A 475 -26.54 4.92 8.94
N GLY A 476 -25.99 5.98 9.51
CA GLY A 476 -25.65 6.02 10.94
C GLY A 476 -26.88 5.71 11.80
N GLY A 477 -26.64 5.09 12.95
CA GLY A 477 -27.65 4.86 13.97
C GLY A 477 -27.25 3.71 14.88
N GLY A 478 -26.77 4.03 16.07
CA GLY A 478 -26.44 3.05 17.10
C GLY A 478 -27.68 2.30 17.62
N GLY A 479 -27.42 1.21 18.33
CA GLY A 479 -28.47 0.46 19.02
C GLY A 479 -28.02 -0.95 19.32
N ALA A 480 -27.58 -1.16 20.56
CA ALA A 480 -27.28 -2.46 21.13
C ALA A 480 -28.47 -3.43 20.99
N GLY A 481 -28.15 -4.72 20.86
CA GLY A 481 -29.12 -5.80 20.86
C GLY A 481 -28.44 -7.16 20.94
N PHE A 482 -27.72 -7.40 22.05
CA PHE A 482 -27.38 -8.74 22.48
C PHE A 482 -28.66 -9.49 22.87
N SER A 483 -28.87 -10.67 22.28
CA SER A 483 -29.61 -11.83 22.81
C SER A 483 -29.31 -12.95 21.82
N GLY A 484 -28.59 -14.03 22.16
CA GLY A 484 -28.81 -14.91 23.29
C GLY A 484 -29.66 -16.08 22.78
N GLY A 485 -29.08 -17.27 22.64
CA GLY A 485 -29.81 -18.46 22.19
C GLY A 485 -28.90 -19.60 21.75
N ASP A 486 -28.29 -20.26 22.74
CA ASP A 486 -27.87 -21.66 22.62
C ASP A 486 -29.08 -22.55 22.28
N GLY A 487 -28.84 -23.61 21.52
CA GLY A 487 -29.86 -24.60 21.22
C GLY A 487 -29.36 -25.66 20.25
N GLY A 488 -28.60 -26.62 20.77
CA GLY A 488 -28.36 -27.89 20.08
C GLY A 488 -29.61 -28.78 20.10
N CYS A 489 -29.68 -29.67 19.11
CA CYS A 489 -30.30 -31.00 19.03
C CYS A 489 -30.35 -31.33 17.52
N GLY A 490 -29.86 -32.45 16.99
CA GLY A 490 -29.95 -33.81 17.51
C GLY A 490 -31.33 -34.37 17.16
N GLY A 491 -31.44 -35.16 16.09
CA GLY A 491 -32.70 -35.80 15.70
C GLY A 491 -32.63 -36.52 14.35
N ASP A 492 -32.23 -37.79 14.40
CA ASP A 492 -32.54 -38.81 13.39
C ASP A 492 -33.99 -39.29 13.51
N GLY A 493 -34.52 -39.85 12.41
CA GLY A 493 -35.81 -40.57 12.32
C GLY A 493 -36.82 -39.82 11.45
N GLY A 494 -37.45 -40.37 10.40
CA GLY A 494 -37.72 -41.76 10.04
C GLY A 494 -39.24 -41.94 9.89
N GLY A 495 -39.71 -42.37 8.70
CA GLY A 495 -41.12 -42.68 8.37
C GLY A 495 -41.89 -41.49 7.78
N GLY A 496 -42.69 -41.60 6.72
CA GLY A 496 -43.39 -42.73 6.11
C GLY A 496 -44.86 -42.32 5.90
N GLY A 497 -45.45 -42.70 4.77
CA GLY A 497 -46.87 -42.51 4.41
C GLY A 497 -47.07 -41.48 3.29
N GLU A 498 -47.85 -41.72 2.23
CA GLU A 498 -48.69 -42.85 1.78
C GLU A 498 -48.62 -42.89 0.24
#